data_AF-C5NYC7-F1
#
_entry.id   AF-C5NYC7-F1
#
_cell.length_a   1.000
_cell.length_b   1.000
_cell.length_c   1.000
_cell.angle_alpha   90.00
_cell.angle_beta   90.00
_cell.angle_gamma   90.00
#
_symmetry.space_group_name_H-M   'P 1'
#
loop_
_entity.id
_entity.type
_entity.pdbx_description
1 polymer ?
#
loop_
_entity_poly.entity_id
_entity_poly.type
_entity_poly.pdbx_seq_one_letter_code
_entity_poly.pdbx_strand_id
1 'polypeptide(L)' 'MNPGDCINIPAGVKYWHGAAPDSWFSHLAIEVSGENGLNEWLEPLSEEQYSVLNLK' A
#
# COMPACT_ATOMS: atom_id res chain seq x y z
N MET A 1 9.56 1.93 1.55
CA MET A 1 9.13 3.34 1.51
C MET A 1 9.87 4.06 2.60
N ASN A 2 10.56 5.13 2.26
CA ASN A 2 11.29 6.01 3.17
C ASN A 2 10.57 7.36 3.31
N PRO A 3 10.83 8.12 4.38
CA PRO A 3 10.32 9.48 4.49
C PRO A 3 10.69 10.33 3.28
N GLY A 4 9.70 10.93 2.63
CA GLY A 4 9.87 11.75 1.42
C GLY A 4 9.61 11.02 0.10
N ASP A 5 9.49 9.67 0.10
CA ASP A 5 9.07 8.93 -1.08
C ASP A 5 7.65 9.34 -1.49
N CYS A 6 7.42 9.48 -2.80
CA CYS A 6 6.09 9.69 -3.38
C CYS A 6 5.74 8.49 -4.26
N ILE A 7 4.68 7.77 -3.90
CA ILE A 7 4.21 6.58 -4.62
C ILE A 7 2.92 6.94 -5.35
N ASN A 8 2.95 6.92 -6.68
CA ASN A 8 1.76 7.08 -7.50
C ASN A 8 1.21 5.69 -7.86
N ILE A 9 -0.06 5.47 -7.55
CA ILE A 9 -0.74 4.19 -7.79
C ILE A 9 -1.73 4.38 -8.95
N PRO A 10 -1.53 3.72 -10.10
CA PRO A 10 -2.46 3.81 -11.22
C PRO A 10 -3.85 3.26 -10.87
N ALA A 11 -4.88 3.78 -11.53
CA ALA A 11 -6.25 3.30 -11.36
C ALA A 11 -6.38 1.81 -11.71
N GLY A 12 -7.15 1.07 -10.91
CA GLY A 12 -7.43 -0.36 -11.11
C GLY A 12 -6.26 -1.30 -10.76
N VAL A 13 -5.15 -0.78 -10.25
CA VAL A 13 -4.06 -1.62 -9.74
C VAL A 13 -4.45 -2.17 -8.37
N LYS A 14 -4.34 -3.48 -8.17
CA LYS A 14 -4.41 -4.09 -6.85
C LYS A 14 -3.09 -3.87 -6.12
N TYR A 15 -3.14 -3.27 -4.94
CA TYR A 15 -1.95 -2.99 -4.13
C TYR A 15 -2.28 -3.10 -2.65
N TRP A 16 -1.22 -3.08 -1.85
CA TRP A 16 -1.28 -2.90 -0.41
C TRP A 16 -0.07 -2.08 0.01
N HIS A 17 -0.16 -1.40 1.16
CA HIS A 17 0.98 -0.72 1.77
C HIS A 17 0.85 -0.80 3.29
N GLY A 18 1.98 -0.82 4.00
CA GLY A 18 2.00 -0.94 5.44
C GLY A 18 3.40 -0.86 6.02
N ALA A 19 3.48 -1.02 7.34
CA ALA A 19 4.74 -1.04 8.05
C ALA A 19 5.61 -2.24 7.67
N ALA A 20 6.93 -2.07 7.78
CA ALA A 20 7.84 -3.20 7.79
C ALA A 20 7.73 -3.95 9.13
N PRO A 21 8.18 -5.21 9.22
CA PRO A 21 7.96 -6.04 10.43
C PRO A 21 8.60 -5.49 11.71
N ASP A 22 9.63 -4.65 11.59
CA ASP A 22 10.49 -4.19 12.67
C ASP A 22 10.46 -2.66 12.89
N SER A 23 9.57 -1.94 12.21
CA SER A 23 9.55 -0.47 12.26
C SER A 23 8.17 0.13 12.07
N TRP A 24 7.97 1.33 12.61
CA TRP A 24 6.75 2.09 12.44
C TRP A 24 6.68 2.74 11.05
N PHE A 25 5.48 2.84 10.50
CA PHE A 25 5.21 3.50 9.23
C PHE A 25 4.04 4.47 9.35
N SER A 26 4.19 5.65 8.76
CA SER A 26 3.14 6.64 8.60
C SER A 26 3.32 7.33 7.26
N HIS A 27 2.21 7.62 6.59
CA HIS A 27 2.21 8.36 5.34
C HIS A 27 0.89 9.13 5.18
N LEU A 28 0.89 10.05 4.23
CA LEU A 28 -0.34 10.66 3.74
C LEU A 28 -0.88 9.80 2.59
N ALA A 29 -2.16 9.47 2.65
CA ALA A 29 -2.90 8.87 1.56
C ALA A 29 -3.79 9.94 0.94
N ILE A 30 -3.65 10.18 -0.37
CA ILE A 30 -4.45 11.15 -1.11
C ILE A 30 -5.09 10.39 -2.26
N GLU A 31 -6.42 10.32 -2.23
CA GLU A 31 -7.19 9.71 -3.30
C GLU A 31 -7.67 10.81 -4.25
N VAL A 32 -7.51 10.59 -5.55
CA VAL A 32 -8.02 11.49 -6.58
C VAL A 32 -9.48 11.16 -6.81
N SER A 33 -10.37 12.13 -6.58
CA SER A 33 -11.81 11.94 -6.84
C SER A 33 -12.07 11.65 -8.32
N GLY A 34 -12.71 10.52 -8.60
CA GLY A 34 -13.17 10.13 -9.93
C GLY A 34 -14.65 9.78 -9.92
N GLU A 35 -15.29 9.76 -11.09
CA GLU A 35 -16.67 9.29 -11.22
C GLU A 35 -16.72 7.80 -10.81
N ASN A 36 -17.43 7.48 -9.71
CA ASN A 36 -17.40 6.18 -9.04
C ASN A 36 -16.04 5.76 -8.44
N GLY A 37 -15.19 6.71 -8.06
CA GLY A 37 -13.90 6.46 -7.40
C GLY A 37 -14.05 5.96 -5.97
N LEU A 38 -14.40 4.68 -5.81
CA LEU A 38 -14.45 3.98 -4.52
C LEU A 38 -13.37 2.90 -4.49
N ASN A 39 -12.82 2.65 -3.30
CA ASN A 39 -11.94 1.52 -3.07
C ASN A 39 -12.74 0.21 -3.14
N GLU A 40 -12.26 -0.75 -3.92
CA GLU A 40 -12.69 -2.15 -3.85
C GLU A 40 -11.78 -2.88 -2.87
N TRP A 41 -12.32 -3.27 -1.71
CA TRP A 41 -11.59 -4.06 -0.73
C TRP A 41 -11.62 -5.53 -1.13
N LEU A 42 -10.44 -6.13 -1.24
CA LEU A 42 -10.25 -7.51 -1.64
C LEU A 42 -9.89 -8.36 -0.40
N GLU A 43 -9.16 -9.45 -0.60
CA GLU A 43 -8.70 -10.31 0.48
C GLU A 43 -7.60 -9.67 1.33
N PRO A 44 -7.51 -10.04 2.63
CA PRO A 44 -6.36 -9.69 3.46
C PRO A 44 -5.06 -10.27 2.89
N LEU A 45 -3.96 -9.57 3.15
CA LEU A 45 -2.63 -10.08 2.86
C LEU A 45 -2.34 -11.28 3.76
N SER A 46 -1.82 -12.38 3.19
CA SER A 46 -1.40 -13.54 3.99
C SER A 46 -0.06 -13.27 4.70
N GLU A 47 0.22 -13.98 5.78
CA GLU A 47 1.50 -13.91 6.49
C GLU A 47 2.69 -14.25 5.57
N GLU A 48 2.51 -15.21 4.66
CA GLU A 48 3.52 -15.59 3.67
C GLU A 48 3.77 -14.45 2.68
N GLN A 49 2.71 -13.79 2.19
CA GLN A 49 2.83 -12.63 1.29
C GLN A 49 3.52 -11.45 1.97
N TYR A 50 3.24 -11.23 3.26
CA TYR A 50 3.89 -10.21 4.06
C TYR A 50 5.38 -10.52 4.32
N SER A 51 5.71 -11.78 4.58
CA SER A 51 7.07 -12.21 4.96
C SER A 51 8.08 -12.16 3.81
N VAL A 52 7.64 -12.12 2.54
CA VAL A 52 8.53 -12.08 1.35
C VAL A 52 9.29 -10.75 1.21
N LEU A 53 8.96 -9.73 2.02
CA LEU A 53 9.58 -8.40 1.98
C LEU A 53 11.02 -8.36 2.55
N ASN A 54 11.57 -9.48 3.00
CA ASN A 54 12.97 -9.60 3.46
C ASN A 54 14.02 -9.61 2.34
N LEU A 55 13.66 -9.24 1.11
CA LEU A 55 14.62 -9.12 0.01
C LEU A 55 15.15 -7.68 -0.06
N LYS A 56 16.35 -7.56 0.51
CA LYS A 56 17.33 -6.46 0.46
C LYS A 56 17.13 -5.37 -0.59
#